data_AF-I1A5R2-F1
#
_entry.id   AF-I1A5R2-F1
#
_cell.length_a   1.000
_cell.length_b   1.000
_cell.length_c   1.000
_cell.angle_alpha   90.00
_cell.angle_beta   90.00
_cell.angle_gamma   90.00
#
_symmetry.space_group_name_H-M   'P 1'
#
loop_
_entity.id
_entity.type
_entity.pdbx_description
1 polymer ?
#
loop_
_entity_poly.entity_id
_entity_poly.type
_entity_poly.pdbx_seq_one_letter_code
_entity_poly.pdbx_strand_id
1 'polypeptide(L)'
;MKTVADIEKLKLLAEEYLRLSKEAKEVKKMMKEIVQDTEIEINEPLSEGGRVIYTKPEAKTVIDRKLVTELLFNIVLDYNSETSDKKIPSNQEIEEKIRNYCQVLKEYKWKLTIKQK
;
A
#
# COMPACT_ATOMS: atom_id res chain seq x y z
N MET A 1 -7.71 -36.79 21.89
CA MET A 1 -8.80 -36.02 22.53
C MET A 1 -8.78 -34.61 21.97
N LYS A 2 -9.92 -34.08 21.49
CA LYS A 2 -10.01 -32.67 21.12
C LYS A 2 -10.17 -31.85 22.40
N THR A 3 -9.31 -30.84 22.58
CA THR A 3 -9.44 -29.85 23.65
C THR A 3 -10.69 -29.02 23.39
N VAL A 4 -11.59 -28.96 24.37
CA VAL A 4 -12.79 -28.11 24.30
C VAL A 4 -12.34 -26.69 24.65
N ALA A 5 -12.70 -25.71 23.82
CA ALA A 5 -12.37 -24.31 24.05
C ALA A 5 -13.20 -23.74 25.23
N ASP A 6 -12.56 -22.96 26.09
CA ASP A 6 -13.23 -22.17 27.12
C ASP A 6 -13.85 -20.93 26.49
N ILE A 7 -15.16 -21.00 26.25
CA ILE A 7 -15.92 -19.96 25.55
C ILE A 7 -16.05 -18.68 26.39
N GLU A 8 -16.16 -18.79 27.72
CA GLU A 8 -16.32 -17.62 28.58
C GLU A 8 -15.01 -16.84 28.66
N LYS A 9 -13.88 -17.54 28.78
CA LYS A 9 -12.57 -16.89 28.68
C LYS A 9 -12.34 -16.23 27.32
N LEU A 10 -12.79 -16.86 26.23
CA LEU A 10 -12.68 -16.29 24.89
C LEU A 10 -13.50 -15.01 24.74
N LYS A 11 -14.74 -14.97 25.25
CA LYS A 11 -15.59 -13.77 25.22
C LYS A 11 -14.94 -12.61 25.96
N LEU A 12 -14.44 -12.84 27.17
CA LEU A 12 -13.76 -11.80 27.96
C LEU A 12 -12.55 -11.22 27.21
N LEU A 13 -11.74 -12.08 26.59
CA LEU A 13 -10.60 -11.64 25.77
C LEU A 13 -11.04 -10.88 24.52
N ALA A 14 -12.15 -11.27 23.89
CA ALA A 14 -12.68 -10.58 22.71
C ALA A 14 -13.20 -9.17 23.05
N GLU A 15 -13.90 -9.03 24.18
CA GLU A 15 -14.38 -7.73 24.68
C GLU A 15 -13.20 -6.80 25.01
N GLU A 16 -12.18 -7.33 25.71
CA GLU A 16 -10.97 -6.58 26.03
C GLU A 16 -10.20 -6.17 24.78
N TYR A 17 -10.09 -7.07 23.79
CA TYR A 17 -9.49 -6.75 22.50
C TYR A 17 -10.24 -5.60 21.79
N LEU A 18 -11.58 -5.59 21.82
CA LEU A 18 -12.37 -4.53 21.21
C LEU A 18 -12.15 -3.19 21.91
N ARG A 19 -12.08 -3.19 23.25
CA ARG A 19 -11.77 -2.00 24.05
C ARG A 19 -10.39 -1.44 23.71
N LEU A 20 -9.35 -2.28 23.79
CA LEU A 20 -7.97 -1.89 23.48
C LEU A 20 -7.82 -1.44 22.02
N SER A 21 -8.53 -2.07 21.08
CA SER A 21 -8.52 -1.67 19.67
C SER A 21 -9.11 -0.28 19.45
N LYS A 22 -10.14 0.09 20.23
CA LYS A 22 -10.71 1.44 20.20
C LYS A 22 -9.73 2.46 20.77
N GLU A 23 -9.13 2.17 21.93
CA GLU A 23 -8.13 3.03 22.55
C GLU A 23 -6.91 3.24 21.64
N ALA A 24 -6.41 2.17 21.02
CA ALA A 24 -5.30 2.25 20.08
C ALA A 24 -5.62 3.11 18.84
N LYS A 25 -6.88 3.10 18.37
CA LYS A 25 -7.32 3.99 17.27
C LYS A 25 -7.30 5.46 17.69
N GLU A 26 -7.79 5.78 18.87
CA GLU A 26 -7.77 7.15 19.39
C GLU A 26 -6.33 7.64 19.61
N VAL A 27 -5.47 6.84 20.23
CA VAL A 27 -4.04 7.16 20.38
C VAL A 27 -3.39 7.42 19.02
N LYS A 28 -3.66 6.55 18.03
CA LYS A 28 -3.14 6.73 16.67
C LYS A 28 -3.66 8.00 15.99
N LYS A 29 -4.88 8.44 16.31
CA LYS A 29 -5.43 9.70 15.83
C LYS A 29 -4.68 10.88 16.44
N MET A 30 -4.52 10.90 17.76
CA MET A 30 -3.75 11.94 18.46
C MET A 30 -2.31 12.04 17.93
N MET A 31 -1.65 10.91 17.70
CA MET A 31 -0.30 10.89 17.12
C MET A 31 -0.25 11.50 15.72
N LYS A 32 -1.28 11.28 14.89
CA LYS A 32 -1.37 11.88 13.56
C LYS A 32 -1.61 13.39 13.63
N GLU A 33 -2.43 13.84 14.58
CA GLU A 33 -2.69 15.27 14.82
C GLU A 33 -1.40 16.00 15.22
N ILE A 34 -0.52 15.37 16.02
CA ILE A 34 0.77 15.96 16.43
C ILE A 34 1.69 16.22 15.23
N VAL A 35 1.77 15.27 14.29
CA VAL A 35 2.64 15.39 13.11
C VAL A 35 1.93 16.04 11.93
N GLN A 36 0.67 16.41 12.09
CA GLN A 36 -0.10 17.09 11.06
C GLN A 36 0.58 18.41 10.75
N ASP A 37 0.74 18.70 9.45
CA ASP A 37 1.37 19.92 8.94
C ASP A 37 2.86 20.09 9.30
N THR A 38 3.50 19.04 9.81
CA THR A 38 4.94 19.01 10.03
C THR A 38 5.66 18.48 8.79
N GLU A 39 6.68 19.21 8.30
CA GLU A 39 7.55 18.81 7.19
C GLU A 39 8.94 18.34 7.65
N ILE A 40 9.02 17.79 8.86
CA ILE A 40 10.26 17.32 9.48
C ILE A 40 10.21 15.80 9.59
N GLU A 41 11.28 15.14 9.18
CA GLU A 41 11.41 13.70 9.39
C GLU A 41 11.66 13.37 10.86
N ILE A 42 10.95 12.35 11.36
CA ILE A 42 11.11 11.85 12.73
C ILE A 42 11.58 10.41 12.64
N ASN A 43 12.59 10.06 13.42
CA ASN A 43 13.06 8.69 13.54
C ASN A 43 13.62 8.45 14.96
N GLU A 44 12.71 8.30 15.92
CA GLU A 44 13.07 8.25 17.34
C GLU A 44 12.82 6.86 17.96
N PRO A 45 13.69 6.38 18.86
CA PRO A 45 13.46 5.15 19.60
C PRO A 45 12.36 5.34 20.67
N LEU A 46 11.66 4.25 20.98
CA LEU A 46 10.68 4.19 22.08
C LEU A 46 11.30 3.55 23.32
N SER A 47 10.84 3.96 24.51
CA SER A 47 11.35 3.49 25.80
C SER A 47 11.20 1.98 26.00
N GLU A 48 10.06 1.41 25.61
CA GLU A 48 9.75 -0.02 25.70
C GLU A 48 10.24 -0.81 24.47
N GLY A 49 11.11 -0.21 23.65
CA GLY A 49 11.58 -0.78 22.39
C GLY A 49 10.71 -0.43 21.19
N GLY A 50 11.31 -0.54 20.01
CA GLY A 50 10.72 -0.07 18.76
C GLY A 50 11.09 1.38 18.41
N ARG A 51 10.43 1.93 17.38
CA ARG A 51 10.69 3.28 16.86
C ARG A 51 9.43 3.95 16.33
N VAL A 52 9.37 5.26 16.46
CA VAL A 52 8.41 6.13 15.75
C VAL A 52 9.12 6.74 14.56
N ILE A 53 8.55 6.52 13.38
CA ILE A 53 9.11 6.96 12.10
C ILE A 53 8.05 7.79 11.37
N TYR A 54 8.38 9.04 11.05
CA TYR A 54 7.58 9.91 10.20
C TYR A 54 8.43 10.39 9.04
N THR A 55 8.13 9.94 7.82
CA THR A 55 8.94 10.25 6.64
C THR A 55 8.07 10.53 5.43
N LYS A 56 8.59 11.29 4.48
CA LYS A 56 8.02 11.49 3.15
C LYS A 56 8.93 10.82 2.13
N PRO A 57 8.59 9.60 1.66
CA PRO A 57 9.39 8.96 0.64
C PRO A 57 9.50 9.84 -0.61
N GLU A 58 10.66 9.81 -1.24
CA GLU A 58 10.88 10.53 -2.49
C GLU A 58 9.91 10.05 -3.58
N ALA A 59 9.49 11.00 -4.42
CA ALA A 59 8.70 10.67 -5.59
C ALA A 59 9.51 9.73 -6.48
N LYS A 60 8.88 8.67 -6.97
CA LYS A 60 9.55 7.71 -7.86
C LYS A 60 8.67 7.32 -9.02
N THR A 61 9.30 7.13 -10.16
CA THR A 61 8.65 6.57 -11.33
C THR A 61 8.26 5.13 -11.06
N VAL A 62 6.99 4.80 -11.27
CA VAL A 62 6.44 3.45 -11.11
C VAL A 62 5.64 3.07 -12.34
N ILE A 63 5.51 1.77 -12.59
CA ILE A 63 4.60 1.26 -13.62
C ILE A 63 3.16 1.34 -13.09
N ASP A 64 2.30 2.02 -13.84
CA ASP A 64 0.86 2.07 -13.60
C ASP A 64 0.18 0.84 -14.21
N ARG A 65 -0.40 0.00 -13.35
CA ARG A 65 -1.08 -1.22 -13.76
C ARG A 65 -2.30 -0.97 -14.65
N LYS A 66 -3.01 0.15 -14.46
CA LYS A 66 -4.17 0.48 -15.29
C LYS A 66 -3.72 0.78 -16.72
N LEU A 67 -2.66 1.58 -16.87
CA LEU A 67 -2.08 1.88 -18.17
C LEU A 67 -1.54 0.62 -18.86
N VAL A 68 -0.91 -0.29 -18.12
CA VAL A 68 -0.49 -1.59 -18.68
C VAL A 68 -1.70 -2.41 -19.13
N THR A 69 -2.75 -2.48 -18.32
CA THR A 69 -3.96 -3.24 -18.66
C THR A 69 -4.65 -2.67 -19.90
N GLU A 70 -4.77 -1.35 -19.96
CA GLU A 70 -5.32 -0.63 -21.11
C GLU A 70 -4.49 -0.86 -22.37
N LEU A 71 -3.16 -0.76 -22.28
CA LEU A 71 -2.25 -1.04 -23.39
C LEU A 71 -2.45 -2.46 -23.94
N LEU A 72 -2.46 -3.46 -23.05
CA LEU A 72 -2.64 -4.87 -23.43
C LEU A 72 -4.03 -5.11 -24.02
N PHE A 73 -5.06 -4.49 -23.44
CA PHE A 73 -6.43 -4.59 -23.95
C PHE A 73 -6.56 -3.98 -25.34
N ASN A 74 -5.98 -2.82 -25.58
CA ASN A 74 -5.96 -2.17 -26.89
C ASN A 74 -5.21 -3.02 -27.93
N ILE A 75 -4.11 -3.67 -27.56
CA ILE A 75 -3.40 -4.62 -28.45
C ILE A 75 -4.32 -5.78 -28.86
N VAL A 76 -5.10 -6.32 -27.93
CA VAL A 76 -6.06 -7.39 -28.22
C VAL A 76 -7.19 -6.90 -29.12
N LEU A 77 -7.74 -5.70 -28.88
CA LEU A 77 -8.79 -5.13 -29.72
C LEU A 77 -8.29 -4.84 -31.14
N ASP A 78 -7.10 -4.23 -31.28
CA ASP A 78 -6.49 -3.93 -32.57
C ASP A 78 -6.26 -5.19 -33.40
N TYR A 79 -5.82 -6.29 -32.76
CA TYR A 79 -5.59 -7.57 -33.43
C TYR A 79 -6.90 -8.22 -33.93
N ASN A 80 -7.99 -8.08 -33.18
CA ASN A 80 -9.29 -8.67 -33.52
C ASN A 80 -10.14 -7.78 -34.44
N SER A 81 -9.65 -6.59 -34.83
CA SER A 81 -10.40 -5.70 -35.73
C SER A 81 -10.33 -6.19 -37.19
N GLU A 82 -11.48 -6.27 -37.87
CA GLU A 82 -11.61 -6.83 -39.23
C GLU A 82 -10.85 -6.02 -40.31
N THR A 83 -10.33 -4.84 -39.95
CA THR A 83 -9.62 -3.90 -40.84
C THR A 83 -8.11 -3.87 -40.61
N SER A 84 -7.57 -4.75 -39.79
CA SER A 84 -6.20 -4.68 -39.29
C SER A 84 -5.31 -5.80 -39.87
N ASP A 85 -4.34 -5.42 -40.71
CA ASP A 85 -3.17 -6.26 -41.05
C ASP A 85 -2.12 -6.31 -39.91
N LYS A 86 -2.46 -5.82 -38.70
CA LYS A 86 -1.50 -5.67 -37.62
C LYS A 86 -1.24 -7.01 -36.92
N LYS A 87 0.04 -7.35 -36.81
CA LYS A 87 0.50 -8.48 -36.01
C LYS A 87 0.50 -8.14 -34.53
N ILE A 88 0.32 -9.16 -33.69
CA ILE A 88 0.58 -9.04 -32.25
C ILE A 88 2.05 -8.60 -32.08
N PRO A 89 2.31 -7.51 -31.35
CA PRO A 89 3.68 -7.07 -31.07
C PRO A 89 4.45 -8.14 -30.30
N SER A 90 5.75 -8.21 -30.55
CA SER A 90 6.67 -9.05 -29.79
C SER A 90 6.76 -8.62 -28.33
N ASN A 91 7.25 -9.51 -27.46
CA ASN A 91 7.47 -9.20 -26.04
C ASN A 91 8.38 -7.97 -25.85
N GLN A 92 9.39 -7.80 -26.71
CA GLN A 92 10.31 -6.65 -26.65
C GLN A 92 9.57 -5.33 -26.94
N GLU A 93 8.73 -5.30 -27.96
CA GLU A 93 7.93 -4.10 -28.29
C GLU A 93 6.91 -3.78 -27.20
N ILE A 94 6.33 -4.81 -26.56
CA ILE A 94 5.42 -4.62 -25.42
C ILE A 94 6.19 -4.03 -24.23
N GLU A 95 7.37 -4.57 -23.91
CA GLU A 95 8.21 -4.05 -22.84
C GLU A 95 8.61 -2.58 -23.08
N GLU A 96 9.00 -2.23 -24.31
CA GLU A 96 9.33 -0.85 -24.68
C GLU A 96 8.11 0.07 -24.52
N LYS A 97 6.93 -0.35 -24.99
CA LYS A 97 5.70 0.41 -24.81
C LYS A 97 5.35 0.60 -23.33
N ILE A 98 5.53 -0.43 -22.50
CA ILE A 98 5.32 -0.31 -21.04
C ILE A 98 6.31 0.69 -20.42
N ARG A 99 7.59 0.64 -20.82
CA ARG A 99 8.61 1.58 -20.32
C ARG A 99 8.29 3.03 -20.72
N ASN A 100 7.81 3.23 -21.94
CA ASN A 100 7.61 4.58 -22.49
C ASN A 100 6.26 5.20 -22.11
N TYR A 101 5.20 4.40 -21.97
CA TYR A 101 3.83 4.91 -21.84
C TYR A 101 3.13 4.54 -20.53
N CYS A 102 3.60 3.51 -19.82
CA CYS A 102 2.92 3.04 -18.61
C CYS A 102 3.62 3.48 -17.32
N GLN A 103 4.53 4.46 -17.40
CA GLN A 103 5.24 5.00 -16.25
C GLN A 103 4.57 6.29 -15.74
N VAL A 104 4.39 6.37 -14.42
CA VAL A 104 3.85 7.56 -13.75
C VAL A 104 4.76 7.98 -12.61
N LEU A 105 4.93 9.29 -12.43
CA LEU A 105 5.59 9.83 -11.24
C LEU A 105 4.64 9.65 -10.06
N LYS A 106 5.02 8.78 -9.12
CA LYS A 106 4.24 8.58 -7.91
C LYS A 106 4.81 9.43 -6.78
N GLU A 107 4.07 10.48 -6.44
CA GLU A 107 4.30 11.26 -5.23
C GLU A 107 3.79 10.50 -4.00
N TYR A 108 4.61 10.44 -2.96
CA TYR A 108 4.22 9.83 -1.69
C TYR A 108 3.83 10.91 -0.70
N LYS A 109 2.81 10.58 0.10
CA LYS A 109 2.43 11.39 1.25
C LYS A 109 3.33 11.05 2.43
N TRP A 110 3.45 12.01 3.34
CA TRP A 110 4.00 11.78 4.66
C TRP A 110 3.34 10.57 5.32
N LYS A 111 4.15 9.74 5.97
CA LYS A 111 3.71 8.50 6.57
C LYS A 111 4.28 8.32 7.97
N LEU A 112 3.37 8.24 8.96
CA LEU A 112 3.70 7.83 10.32
C LEU A 112 3.64 6.31 10.45
N THR A 113 4.72 5.71 10.94
CA THR A 113 4.89 4.28 11.16
C THR A 113 5.48 4.04 12.54
N ILE A 114 4.92 3.07 13.28
CA ILE A 114 5.52 2.55 14.51
C ILE A 114 6.06 1.15 14.19
N LYS A 115 7.35 0.91 14.45
CA LYS A 115 7.96 -0.41 14.34
C LYS A 115 8.19 -0.96 15.74
N GLN A 116 7.65 -2.14 16.02
CA GLN A 116 8.07 -2.92 17.19
C GLN A 116 9.38 -3.65 16.88
N LYS A 117 10.18 -3.89 17.91
CA LYS A 117 11.45 -4.62 17.81
C LYS A 117 11.20 -6.12 17.64
#